data_AF-A0A0J8FW25-F1
#
_entry.id   AF-A0A0J8FW25-F1
#
_cell.length_a   1.000
_cell.length_b   1.000
_cell.length_c   1.000
_cell.angle_alpha   90.00
_cell.angle_beta   90.00
_cell.angle_gamma   90.00
#
_symmetry.space_group_name_H-M   'P 1'
#
loop_
_entity.id
_entity.type
_entity.pdbx_description
1 polymer ?
#
loop_
_entity_poly.entity_id
_entity_poly.type
_entity_poly.pdbx_seq_one_letter_code
_entity_poly.pdbx_strand_id
1 'polypeptide(L)'
;MNVLSAVAVVDMAGIGIGPANLSLAALAKPHPGISAAFFERSSEFQWHAGMMVPEAMLQVHYLKDLVGLVAPSNPLSFLAYLSQKKQLLNVINAKFDQVLRREFNQYYRLRWSGLWIKALSIHSH
;
A
#
# COMPACT_ATOMS: atom_id res chain seq x y z
N MET A 1 32.52 8.78 -24.39
CA MET A 1 32.09 9.47 -23.16
C MET A 1 31.21 8.50 -22.38
N ASN A 2 31.74 7.93 -21.31
CA ASN A 2 31.05 6.93 -20.49
C ASN A 2 30.37 7.69 -19.34
N VAL A 3 29.07 7.97 -19.46
CA VAL A 3 28.31 8.53 -18.35
C VAL A 3 27.98 7.37 -17.43
N LEU A 4 28.89 7.07 -16.51
CA LEU A 4 28.54 6.29 -15.34
C LEU A 4 27.48 7.10 -14.59
N SER A 5 26.21 6.71 -14.73
CA SER A 5 25.13 7.28 -13.94
C SER A 5 25.52 7.14 -12.47
N ALA A 6 25.67 8.25 -11.76
CA ALA A 6 25.95 8.23 -10.33
C ALA A 6 24.89 7.36 -9.65
N VAL A 7 25.33 6.37 -8.87
CA VAL A 7 24.43 5.56 -8.04
C VAL A 7 23.77 6.52 -7.06
N ALA A 8 22.47 6.77 -7.24
CA ALA A 8 21.72 7.64 -6.36
C ALA A 8 21.64 6.97 -4.98
N VAL A 9 22.33 7.56 -4.00
CA VAL A 9 22.24 7.16 -2.59
C VAL A 9 20.87 7.59 -2.08
N VAL A 10 20.18 6.68 -1.39
CA VAL A 10 18.87 6.94 -0.77
C VAL A 10 18.99 6.79 0.74
N ASP A 11 18.20 7.56 1.49
CA ASP A 11 18.10 7.46 2.95
C ASP A 11 17.45 6.14 3.37
N MET A 12 16.58 5.60 2.52
CA MET A 12 15.84 4.37 2.79
C MET A 12 15.66 3.51 1.54
N ALA A 13 15.92 2.21 1.69
CA ALA A 13 15.60 1.21 0.68
C ALA A 13 14.71 0.11 1.28
N GLY A 14 13.54 -0.12 0.71
CA GLY A 14 12.63 -1.21 1.07
C GLY A 14 12.67 -2.34 0.04
N ILE A 15 12.91 -3.58 0.49
CA ILE A 15 12.86 -4.78 -0.35
C ILE A 15 11.56 -5.54 -0.08
N GLY A 16 10.79 -5.79 -1.14
CA GLY A 16 9.42 -6.30 -1.08
C GLY A 16 8.40 -5.21 -0.74
N ILE A 17 7.19 -5.32 -1.27
CA ILE A 17 6.11 -4.34 -1.04
C ILE A 17 4.85 -5.07 -0.60
N GLY A 18 4.96 -5.68 0.58
CA GLY A 18 3.79 -6.05 1.40
C GLY A 18 3.23 -4.84 2.17
N PRO A 19 2.17 -5.03 2.97
CA PRO A 19 1.52 -3.97 3.72
C PRO A 19 2.46 -3.12 4.59
N ALA A 20 3.50 -3.72 5.18
CA ALA A 20 4.46 -3.00 6.01
C ALA A 20 5.27 -1.95 5.23
N ASN A 21 5.92 -2.35 4.14
CA ASN A 21 6.69 -1.42 3.30
C ASN A 21 5.78 -0.47 2.51
N LEU A 22 4.56 -0.89 2.18
CA LEU A 22 3.55 -0.02 1.59
C LEU A 22 3.11 1.09 2.56
N SER A 23 2.97 0.76 3.85
CA SER A 23 2.72 1.72 4.93
C SER A 23 3.87 2.71 5.06
N LEU A 24 5.10 2.21 5.10
CA LEU A 24 6.30 3.04 5.19
C LEU A 24 6.42 4.01 4.00
N ALA A 25 6.19 3.53 2.78
CA ALA A 25 6.16 4.37 1.58
C ALA A 25 5.07 5.44 1.63
N ALA A 26 3.88 5.08 2.11
CA ALA A 26 2.76 5.99 2.27
C ALA A 26 3.02 7.10 3.30
N LEU A 27 3.73 6.76 4.38
CA LEU A 27 4.13 7.70 5.43
C LEU A 27 5.32 8.56 5.01
N ALA A 28 6.24 8.06 4.19
CA ALA A 28 7.38 8.84 3.68
C ALA A 28 6.99 9.86 2.61
N LYS A 29 5.96 9.58 1.78
CA LYS A 29 5.55 10.42 0.64
C LYS A 29 5.36 11.92 0.94
N PRO A 30 4.79 12.34 2.10
CA PRO A 30 4.63 13.76 2.43
C PRO A 30 5.92 14.47 2.87
N HIS A 31 7.03 13.74 3.04
CA HIS A 31 8.30 14.26 3.54
C HIS A 31 9.36 14.32 2.41
N PRO A 32 9.43 15.42 1.63
CA PRO A 32 10.36 15.52 0.50
C PRO A 32 11.84 15.52 0.90
N GLY A 33 12.16 15.70 2.18
CA GLY A 33 13.52 15.60 2.71
C GLY A 33 14.01 14.16 2.95
N ILE A 34 13.18 13.14 2.68
CA ILE A 34 13.54 11.73 2.80
C ILE A 34 13.54 11.11 1.40
N SER A 35 14.71 10.70 0.93
CA SER A 35 14.87 9.92 -0.29
C SER A 35 14.64 8.44 0.01
N ALA A 36 13.57 7.87 -0.56
CA ALA A 36 13.21 6.47 -0.36
C ALA A 36 13.01 5.74 -1.68
N ALA A 37 13.49 4.50 -1.77
CA ALA A 37 13.25 3.60 -2.88
C ALA A 37 12.65 2.28 -2.38
N PHE A 38 11.60 1.81 -3.05
CA PHE A 38 10.96 0.54 -2.73
C PHE A 38 10.98 -0.37 -3.96
N PHE A 39 11.34 -1.62 -3.74
CA PHE A 39 11.59 -2.60 -4.78
C PHE A 39 10.70 -3.82 -4.59
N GLU A 40 10.00 -4.23 -5.65
CA GLU A 40 9.18 -5.43 -5.68
C GLU A 40 9.52 -6.26 -6.92
N ARG A 41 9.56 -7.58 -6.76
CA ARG A 41 9.78 -8.53 -7.85
C ARG A 41 8.48 -8.76 -8.64
N SER A 42 7.34 -8.77 -7.95
CA SER A 42 6.03 -8.92 -8.58
C SER A 42 5.66 -7.70 -9.41
N SER A 43 5.09 -7.93 -10.59
CA SER A 43 4.53 -6.87 -11.44
C SER A 43 3.21 -6.32 -10.92
N GLU A 44 2.58 -7.01 -9.97
CA GLU A 44 1.31 -6.62 -9.36
C GLU A 44 1.32 -6.82 -7.86
N PHE A 45 0.58 -5.96 -7.14
CA PHE A 45 0.35 -6.16 -5.72
C PHE A 45 -0.59 -7.34 -5.46
N GLN A 46 -0.10 -8.31 -4.70
CA GLN A 46 -0.84 -9.49 -4.28
C GLN A 46 -0.68 -9.69 -2.77
N TRP A 47 -1.74 -9.42 -2.00
CA TRP A 47 -1.75 -9.73 -0.57
C TRP A 47 -2.43 -11.07 -0.33
N HIS A 48 -1.62 -12.10 -0.05
CA HIS A 48 -2.07 -13.47 0.20
C HIS A 48 -3.01 -14.03 -0.88
N ALA A 49 -2.62 -13.93 -2.17
CA ALA A 49 -3.47 -14.34 -3.29
C ALA A 49 -4.04 -15.76 -3.18
N GLY A 50 -3.27 -16.72 -2.64
CA GLY A 50 -3.71 -18.10 -2.43
C GLY A 50 -4.75 -18.31 -1.32
N MET A 51 -5.09 -17.26 -0.55
CA MET A 51 -6.04 -17.31 0.58
C MET A 51 -7.24 -16.35 0.39
N MET A 52 -7.46 -15.86 -0.83
CA MET A 52 -8.54 -14.92 -1.15
C MET A 52 -9.82 -15.66 -1.56
N VAL A 53 -10.42 -16.40 -0.62
CA VAL A 53 -11.78 -16.95 -0.81
C VAL A 53 -12.82 -15.82 -0.76
N PRO A 54 -13.94 -15.90 -1.51
CA PRO A 54 -14.83 -14.76 -1.73
C PRO A 54 -15.42 -14.14 -0.45
N GLU A 55 -15.68 -14.97 0.56
CA GLU A 55 -16.30 -14.59 1.84
C GLU A 55 -15.27 -14.26 2.93
N ALA A 56 -13.97 -14.26 2.61
CA ALA A 56 -12.93 -14.04 3.61
C ALA A 56 -13.03 -12.64 4.24
N MET A 57 -13.06 -12.59 5.57
CA MET A 57 -13.12 -11.35 6.35
C MET A 57 -11.74 -10.94 6.89
N LEU A 58 -11.54 -9.64 7.02
CA LEU A 58 -10.35 -9.05 7.62
C LEU A 58 -10.36 -9.31 9.13
N GLN A 59 -9.39 -10.07 9.62
CA GLN A 59 -9.32 -10.48 11.04
C GLN A 59 -8.90 -9.35 12.00
N VAL A 60 -8.68 -8.14 11.48
CA VAL A 60 -8.28 -6.96 12.25
C VAL A 60 -9.23 -5.81 11.94
N HIS A 61 -9.37 -4.88 12.87
CA HIS A 61 -10.16 -3.67 12.64
C HIS A 61 -9.62 -2.89 11.44
N TYR A 62 -10.48 -2.45 10.52
CA TYR A 62 -10.07 -1.77 9.28
C TYR A 62 -9.34 -0.43 9.52
N LEU A 63 -9.45 0.14 10.73
CA LEU A 63 -8.66 1.32 11.15
C LEU A 63 -7.18 1.01 11.36
N LYS A 64 -6.82 -0.28 11.51
CA LYS A 64 -5.43 -0.77 11.45
C LYS A 64 -4.98 -0.89 9.99
N ASP A 65 -5.27 0.13 9.18
CA ASP A 65 -4.83 0.23 7.80
C ASP A 65 -3.35 0.63 7.72
N LEU A 66 -2.89 1.04 6.53
CA LEU A 66 -1.50 1.44 6.29
C LEU A 66 -1.04 2.62 7.14
N VAL A 67 -1.90 3.60 7.42
CA VAL A 67 -1.49 4.92 7.93
C VAL A 67 -2.42 5.47 9.00
N GLY A 68 -3.65 4.98 9.11
CA GLY A 68 -4.74 5.61 9.85
C GLY A 68 -4.48 5.77 11.34
N LEU A 69 -3.74 4.85 11.96
CA LEU A 69 -3.36 4.97 13.39
C LEU A 69 -2.21 5.95 13.64
N VAL A 70 -1.42 6.29 12.61
CA VAL A 70 -0.25 7.19 12.72
C VAL A 70 -0.61 8.59 12.21
N ALA A 71 -1.30 8.66 11.08
CA ALA A 71 -1.70 9.88 10.40
C ALA A 71 -3.14 9.72 9.87
N PRO A 72 -4.18 9.92 10.72
CA PRO A 72 -5.58 9.69 10.36
C PRO A 72 -6.06 10.50 9.15
N SER A 73 -5.49 11.69 8.94
CA SER A 73 -5.80 12.59 7.81
C SER A 73 -5.02 12.26 6.53
N ASN A 74 -4.13 11.26 6.56
CA ASN A 74 -3.35 10.89 5.38
C ASN A 74 -4.29 10.41 4.25
N PRO A 75 -4.17 10.95 3.02
CA PRO A 75 -5.06 10.61 1.91
C PRO A 75 -4.96 9.14 1.47
N LEU A 76 -3.94 8.41 1.94
CA LEU A 76 -3.74 6.99 1.70
C LEU A 76 -4.42 6.10 2.75
N SER A 77 -5.13 6.64 3.73
CA SER A 77 -5.94 5.86 4.68
C SER A 77 -7.09 5.12 3.99
N PHE A 78 -7.59 4.09 4.65
CA PHE A 78 -8.76 3.32 4.23
C PHE A 78 -10.04 4.16 4.33
N LEU A 79 -10.15 5.03 5.34
CA LEU A 79 -11.26 5.98 5.44
C LEU A 79 -11.31 6.95 4.26
N ALA A 80 -10.15 7.48 3.84
CA ALA A 80 -10.06 8.32 2.64
C ALA A 80 -10.46 7.55 1.38
N TYR A 81 -10.09 6.27 1.28
CA TYR A 81 -10.51 5.38 0.18
C TYR A 81 -12.03 5.18 0.16
N LEU A 82 -12.66 4.88 1.31
CA LEU A 82 -14.11 4.74 1.41
C LEU A 82 -14.85 6.04 1.10
N SER A 83 -14.29 7.19 1.53
CA SER A 83 -14.83 8.51 1.22
C SER A 83 -14.80 8.80 -0.28
N GLN A 84 -13.67 8.53 -0.96
CA GLN A 84 -13.54 8.67 -2.41
C GLN A 84 -14.54 7.78 -3.18
N LYS A 85 -14.85 6.59 -2.65
CA LYS A 85 -15.86 5.68 -3.21
C LYS A 85 -17.30 6.04 -2.85
N LYS A 86 -17.54 7.07 -2.03
CA LYS A 86 -18.87 7.41 -1.46
C LYS A 86 -19.50 6.25 -0.68
N GLN A 87 -18.68 5.40 -0.08
CA GLN A 87 -19.11 4.20 0.67
C GLN A 87 -18.91 4.33 2.18
N LEU A 88 -18.22 5.37 2.66
CA LEU A 88 -17.90 5.54 4.08
C LEU A 88 -19.13 5.44 5.00
N LEU A 89 -20.19 6.20 4.71
CA LEU A 89 -21.42 6.16 5.51
C LEU A 89 -22.07 4.78 5.47
N ASN A 90 -22.08 4.12 4.31
CA ASN A 90 -22.65 2.78 4.16
C ASN A 90 -21.89 1.75 5.01
N VAL A 91 -20.55 1.80 5.01
CA VAL A 91 -19.71 0.90 5.82
C VAL A 91 -19.94 1.14 7.32
N ILE A 92 -20.03 2.39 7.75
CA ILE A 92 -20.33 2.74 9.15
C ILE A 92 -21.72 2.22 9.55
N ASN A 93 -22.73 2.43 8.71
CA ASN A 93 -24.11 2.07 9.01
C ASN A 93 -24.38 0.57 8.91
N ALA A 94 -23.63 -0.15 8.06
CA ALA A 94 -23.81 -1.59 7.88
C ALA A 94 -23.50 -2.40 9.15
N LYS A 95 -22.83 -1.79 10.15
CA LYS A 95 -22.41 -2.45 11.40
C LYS A 95 -21.70 -3.79 11.13
N PHE A 96 -20.97 -3.89 10.03
CA PHE A 96 -20.19 -5.09 9.74
C PHE A 96 -19.11 -5.23 10.82
N ASP A 97 -19.04 -6.42 11.42
CA ASP A 97 -17.98 -6.72 12.39
C ASP A 97 -16.59 -6.64 11.74
N GLN A 98 -16.50 -6.95 10.44
CA GLN A 98 -15.27 -6.96 9.66
C GLN A 98 -15.51 -6.59 8.20
N VAL A 99 -14.48 -6.03 7.55
CA VAL A 99 -14.49 -5.71 6.10
C VAL A 99 -14.04 -6.93 5.31
N LEU A 100 -14.60 -7.12 4.11
CA LEU A 100 -14.17 -8.18 3.20
C LEU A 100 -12.70 -8.02 2.81
N ARG A 101 -11.92 -9.09 2.86
CA ARG A 101 -10.51 -9.08 2.44
C ARG A 101 -10.34 -8.61 1.00
N ARG A 102 -11.28 -8.93 0.10
CA ARG A 102 -11.25 -8.46 -1.30
C ARG A 102 -11.25 -6.94 -1.41
N GLU A 103 -12.04 -6.28 -0.58
CA GLU A 103 -12.17 -4.82 -0.60
C GLU A 103 -10.91 -4.18 -0.03
N PHE A 104 -10.38 -4.75 1.05
CA PHE A 104 -9.13 -4.29 1.66
C PHE A 104 -7.91 -4.52 0.75
N ASN A 105 -7.89 -5.63 0.02
CA ASN A 105 -6.87 -5.89 -1.00
C ASN A 105 -6.98 -4.90 -2.18
N GLN A 106 -8.19 -4.53 -2.61
CA GLN A 106 -8.37 -3.49 -3.63
C GLN A 106 -7.84 -2.13 -3.15
N TYR A 107 -8.07 -1.79 -1.88
CA TYR A 107 -7.47 -0.63 -1.25
C TYR A 107 -5.94 -0.67 -1.32
N TYR A 108 -5.30 -1.78 -0.91
CA TYR A 108 -3.84 -1.92 -0.99
C TYR A 108 -3.32 -1.82 -2.43
N ARG A 109 -3.97 -2.45 -3.40
CA ARG A 109 -3.60 -2.36 -4.82
C ARG A 109 -3.62 -0.92 -5.32
N LEU A 110 -4.66 -0.17 -4.98
CA LEU A 110 -4.78 1.24 -5.36
C LEU A 110 -3.68 2.10 -4.71
N ARG A 111 -3.33 1.82 -3.45
CA ARG A 111 -2.26 2.57 -2.76
C ARG A 111 -0.89 2.25 -3.36
N TRP A 112 -0.66 0.99 -3.69
CA TRP A 112 0.53 0.55 -4.42
C TRP A 112 0.66 1.27 -5.77
N SER A 113 -0.39 1.30 -6.60
CA SER A 113 -0.33 1.97 -7.90
C SER A 113 -0.12 3.49 -7.83
N GLY A 114 -0.52 4.12 -6.71
CA GLY A 114 -0.38 5.56 -6.49
C GLY A 114 0.94 5.99 -5.83
N LEU A 115 1.83 5.04 -5.54
CA LEU A 115 3.14 5.28 -4.96
C LEU A 115 4.23 5.09 -6.01
N TRP A 116 5.31 5.85 -5.88
CA TRP A 116 6.46 5.82 -6.78
C TRP A 116 7.27 4.54 -6.52
N ILE A 117 6.75 3.42 -6.99
CA ILE A 117 7.30 2.09 -6.73
C ILE A 117 8.08 1.64 -7.96
N LYS A 118 9.35 1.26 -7.76
CA LYS A 118 10.16 0.66 -8.82
C LYS A 118 9.95 -0.86 -8.79
N ALA A 119 9.25 -1.39 -9.78
CA ALA A 119 9.26 -2.82 -10.04
C ALA A 119 10.64 -3.19 -10.61
N LEU A 120 11.35 -4.12 -9.96
CA LEU A 120 12.58 -4.68 -10.49
C LEU A 120 12.21 -5.95 -11.28
N SER A 121 12.18 -5.85 -12.61
CA SER A 121 12.19 -7.04 -13.46
C SER A 121 13.61 -7.61 -13.49
N ILE A 122 13.92 -8.45 -12.51
CA ILE A 122 15.13 -9.29 -12.55
C ILE A 122 14.86 -10.37 -13.59
N HIS A 123 15.26 -10.12 -14.84
CA HIS A 123 15.29 -11.16 -15.87
C HIS A 123 16.32 -12.19 -15.42
N SER A 124 15.85 -13.39 -15.11
CA SER A 124 16.72 -14.53 -14.82
C SER A 124 17.24 -15.01 -16.19
N HIS A 125 18.56 -15.10 -16.34
CA HIS A 125 19.20 -15.75 -17.49
C HIS A 125 18.77 -17.20 -17.62
#